data_AF-A0AAW9HLI3-F1
#
_entry.id   AF-A0AAW9HLI3-F1
#
_cell.length_a   1.000
_cell.length_b   1.000
_cell.length_c   1.000
_cell.angle_alpha   90.00
_cell.angle_beta   90.00
_cell.angle_gamma   90.00
#
_symmetry.space_group_name_H-M   'P 1'
#
loop_
_entity.id
_entity.type
_entity.pdbx_description
1 polymer ?
#
loop_
_entity_poly.entity_id
_entity_poly.type
_entity_poly.pdbx_seq_one_letter_code
_entity_poly.pdbx_strand_id
1 'polypeptide(L)'
;MMILKNIDMLRGLHRPPYPSLMKQQEKSLLALKYQIYRLTAYVFNETEKVMDEKSIEQKLVKAAKSKGGLCLKLVCPGFDGMPDRLVLLPNGHIGFVEVKAPGKKPRPLQLIRHRQLRDLGFLVFVLGDQELIEEILTKIGGDAT
;
A
#
# COMPACT_ATOMS: atom_id res chain seq x y z
N MET A 1 9.01 15.67 21.81
CA MET A 1 8.75 14.31 22.36
C MET A 1 7.50 14.30 23.24
N MET A 2 6.33 14.66 22.68
CA MET A 2 5.07 14.79 23.46
C MET A 2 3.82 14.20 22.79
N ILE A 3 3.88 13.74 21.54
CA ILE A 3 2.69 13.22 20.83
C ILE A 3 2.58 11.68 20.92
N LEU A 4 3.68 10.97 21.21
CA LEU A 4 3.69 9.49 21.17
C LEU A 4 3.36 8.79 22.51
N LYS A 5 3.25 9.51 23.63
CA LYS A 5 2.93 8.87 24.93
C LYS A 5 1.43 8.58 25.14
N ASN A 6 0.55 9.01 24.24
CA ASN A 6 -0.90 8.85 24.41
C ASN A 6 -1.52 7.71 23.58
N ILE A 7 -0.76 7.02 22.73
CA ILE A 7 -1.30 5.92 21.91
C ILE A 7 -1.69 4.71 22.77
N ASP A 8 -0.96 4.45 23.87
CA ASP A 8 -1.29 3.34 24.78
C ASP A 8 -2.54 3.59 25.63
N MET A 9 -3.02 4.84 25.74
CA MET A 9 -4.30 5.15 26.40
C MET A 9 -5.51 4.72 25.55
N LEU A 10 -5.33 4.60 24.23
CA LEU A 10 -6.42 4.33 23.27
C LEU A 10 -6.66 2.83 23.06
N ARG A 11 -5.67 1.98 23.33
CA ARG A 11 -5.75 0.51 23.10
C ARG A 11 -6.51 -0.25 24.21
N GLY A 12 -6.74 0.38 25.37
CA GLY A 12 -7.37 -0.25 26.54
C GLY A 12 -8.85 0.06 26.77
N LEU A 13 -9.52 0.86 25.92
CA LEU A 13 -10.89 1.32 26.16
C LEU A 13 -11.92 0.62 25.27
N HIS A 14 -12.02 -0.70 25.38
CA HIS A 14 -13.27 -1.38 25.03
C HIS A 14 -14.26 -1.21 26.19
N ARG A 15 -15.00 -0.09 26.13
CA ARG A 15 -16.09 0.38 27.01
C ARG A 15 -15.65 0.97 28.36
N PRO A 16 -15.74 2.30 28.53
CA PRO A 16 -15.62 2.91 29.85
C PRO A 16 -16.91 2.73 30.66
N PRO A 17 -16.81 2.53 31.99
CA PRO A 17 -17.96 2.48 32.87
C PRO A 17 -18.59 3.87 32.97
N TYR A 18 -19.89 4.01 32.69
CA TYR A 18 -20.63 5.24 33.01
C TYR A 18 -20.85 5.30 34.52
N PRO A 19 -20.24 6.24 35.27
CA PRO A 19 -20.46 6.33 36.70
C PRO A 19 -21.91 6.75 36.98
N SER A 20 -22.61 6.00 37.83
CA SER A 20 -24.02 6.24 38.15
C SER A 20 -24.30 7.58 38.84
N LEU A 21 -23.26 8.25 39.38
CA LEU A 21 -23.34 9.42 40.25
C LEU A 21 -23.06 10.78 39.58
N MET A 22 -22.97 10.86 38.24
CA MET A 22 -22.67 12.13 37.55
C MET A 22 -23.89 13.05 37.46
N LYS A 23 -23.68 14.37 37.58
CA LYS A 23 -24.75 15.37 37.43
C LYS A 23 -25.23 15.40 35.97
N GLN A 24 -26.51 15.72 35.74
CA GLN A 24 -27.15 15.63 34.43
C GLN A 24 -26.44 16.44 33.32
N GLN A 25 -25.85 17.60 33.66
CA GLN A 25 -25.06 18.41 32.73
C GLN A 25 -23.68 17.80 32.39
N GLU A 26 -23.09 17.03 33.30
CA GLU A 26 -21.79 16.35 33.07
C GLU A 26 -21.96 15.13 32.14
N LYS A 27 -23.14 14.48 32.19
CA LYS A 27 -23.50 13.37 31.30
C LYS A 27 -23.60 13.81 29.84
N SER A 28 -24.18 14.98 29.56
CA SER A 28 -24.29 15.50 28.18
C SER A 28 -22.92 15.90 27.61
N LEU A 29 -22.08 16.59 28.41
CA LEU A 29 -20.69 16.91 28.06
C LEU A 29 -19.86 15.66 27.80
N LEU A 30 -20.00 14.62 28.64
CA LEU A 30 -19.26 13.37 28.49
C LEU A 30 -19.73 12.59 27.25
N ALA A 31 -21.02 12.55 26.96
CA ALA A 31 -21.56 11.96 25.73
C ALA A 31 -21.04 12.67 24.47
N LEU A 32 -20.96 14.00 24.49
CA LEU A 32 -20.40 14.79 23.38
C LEU A 32 -18.91 14.48 23.20
N LYS A 33 -18.14 14.38 24.30
CA LYS A 33 -16.73 14.00 24.28
C LYS A 33 -16.52 12.61 23.68
N TYR A 34 -17.38 11.64 23.99
CA TYR A 34 -17.34 10.32 23.38
C TYR A 34 -17.70 10.32 21.90
N GLN A 35 -18.67 11.13 21.49
CA GLN A 35 -19.05 11.25 20.09
C GLN A 35 -17.90 11.86 19.27
N ILE A 36 -17.24 12.90 19.79
CA ILE A 36 -16.03 13.48 19.20
C ILE A 36 -14.93 12.43 19.15
N TYR A 37 -14.66 11.73 20.25
CA TYR A 37 -13.63 10.67 20.28
C TYR A 37 -13.88 9.59 19.22
N ARG A 38 -15.13 9.10 19.10
CA ARG A 38 -15.53 8.14 18.07
C ARG A 38 -15.31 8.68 16.66
N LEU A 39 -15.72 9.92 16.40
CA LEU A 39 -15.54 10.56 15.10
C LEU A 39 -14.06 10.74 14.79
N THR A 40 -13.26 11.20 15.75
CA THR A 40 -11.80 11.31 15.58
C THR A 40 -11.17 9.96 15.32
N ALA A 41 -11.50 8.90 16.08
CA ALA A 41 -10.96 7.56 15.86
C ALA A 41 -11.39 6.98 14.50
N TYR A 42 -12.60 7.27 14.04
CA TYR A 42 -13.08 6.87 12.71
C TYR A 42 -12.27 7.56 11.60
N VAL A 43 -12.12 8.89 11.67
CA VAL A 43 -11.34 9.68 10.70
C VAL A 43 -9.87 9.23 10.69
N PHE A 44 -9.25 9.03 11.85
CA PHE A 44 -7.87 8.54 11.95
C PHE A 44 -7.71 7.12 11.36
N ASN A 45 -8.64 6.20 11.65
CA ASN A 45 -8.57 4.82 11.11
C ASN A 45 -8.82 4.77 9.60
N GLU A 46 -9.62 5.67 9.03
CA GLU A 46 -9.77 5.77 7.57
C GLU A 46 -8.45 6.21 6.90
N THR A 47 -7.69 7.11 7.55
CA THR A 47 -6.38 7.55 7.05
C THR A 47 -5.25 6.53 7.28
N GLU A 48 -5.40 5.62 8.25
CA GLU A 48 -4.43 4.55 8.56
C GLU A 48 -4.86 3.17 8.05
N LYS A 49 -5.62 3.08 6.95
CA LYS A 49 -5.74 1.79 6.26
C LYS A 49 -4.38 1.46 5.62
N VAL A 50 -3.49 0.85 6.40
CA VAL A 50 -2.14 0.46 5.98
C VAL A 50 -2.28 -0.44 4.76
N MET A 51 -1.95 0.12 3.62
CA MET A 51 -2.01 -0.56 2.35
C MET A 51 -0.87 -1.56 2.29
N ASP A 52 -1.22 -2.84 2.22
CA ASP A 52 -0.26 -3.92 2.16
C ASP A 52 0.26 -4.12 0.73
N GLU A 53 1.36 -4.88 0.62
CA GLU A 53 1.99 -5.23 -0.65
C GLU A 53 1.00 -5.84 -1.64
N LYS A 54 0.09 -6.69 -1.13
CA LYS A 54 -0.94 -7.37 -1.93
C LYS A 54 -1.95 -6.41 -2.53
N SER A 55 -2.39 -5.39 -1.79
CA SER A 55 -3.32 -4.38 -2.30
C SER A 55 -2.70 -3.55 -3.41
N ILE A 56 -1.42 -3.17 -3.27
CA ILE A 56 -0.67 -2.46 -4.31
C ILE A 56 -0.52 -3.34 -5.56
N GLU A 57 -0.15 -4.60 -5.38
CA GLU A 57 -0.03 -5.58 -6.47
C GLU A 57 -1.36 -5.75 -7.24
N GLN A 58 -2.49 -5.87 -6.53
CA GLN A 58 -3.81 -5.97 -7.15
C GLN A 58 -4.17 -4.73 -7.97
N LYS A 59 -3.83 -3.53 -7.46
CA LYS A 59 -4.04 -2.27 -8.17
C LYS A 59 -3.20 -2.21 -9.45
N LEU A 60 -1.94 -2.62 -9.40
CA LEU A 60 -1.08 -2.72 -10.58
C LEU A 60 -1.67 -3.64 -11.64
N VAL A 61 -2.14 -4.84 -11.25
CA VAL A 61 -2.75 -5.80 -12.18
C VAL A 61 -4.00 -5.20 -12.84
N LYS A 62 -4.85 -4.53 -12.05
CA LYS A 62 -6.06 -3.88 -12.56
C LYS A 62 -5.72 -2.75 -13.54
N ALA A 63 -4.75 -1.91 -13.21
CA ALA A 63 -4.32 -0.79 -14.04
C ALA A 63 -3.69 -1.25 -15.37
N ALA A 64 -2.82 -2.26 -15.34
CA ALA A 64 -2.26 -2.86 -16.56
C ALA A 64 -3.36 -3.45 -17.45
N LYS A 65 -4.36 -4.12 -16.85
CA LYS A 65 -5.50 -4.67 -17.59
C LYS A 65 -6.38 -3.58 -18.21
N SER A 66 -6.61 -2.46 -17.52
CA SER A 66 -7.37 -1.34 -18.10
C SER A 66 -6.66 -0.67 -19.27
N LYS A 67 -5.32 -0.76 -19.34
CA LYS A 67 -4.52 -0.34 -20.51
C LYS A 67 -4.46 -1.41 -21.62
N GLY A 68 -5.31 -2.45 -21.56
CA GLY A 68 -5.34 -3.52 -22.55
C GLY A 68 -4.18 -4.52 -22.45
N GLY A 69 -3.40 -4.45 -21.36
CA GLY A 69 -2.24 -5.30 -21.13
C GLY A 69 -2.51 -6.52 -20.22
N LEU A 70 -1.43 -7.27 -19.96
CA LEU A 70 -1.37 -8.38 -19.02
C LEU A 70 -0.34 -8.07 -17.92
N CYS A 71 -0.63 -8.50 -16.69
CA CYS A 71 0.30 -8.39 -15.56
C CYS A 71 0.45 -9.76 -14.89
N LEU A 72 1.37 -10.54 -15.43
CA LEU A 72 1.57 -11.94 -15.08
C LEU A 72 2.41 -12.06 -13.81
N LYS A 73 2.04 -12.95 -12.90
CA LYS A 73 2.92 -13.33 -11.79
C LYS A 73 4.11 -14.08 -12.37
N LEU A 74 5.31 -13.61 -12.08
CA LEU A 74 6.53 -14.19 -12.62
C LEU A 74 7.13 -15.16 -11.60
N VAL A 75 7.22 -16.43 -11.99
CA VAL A 75 7.86 -17.49 -11.22
C VAL A 75 8.84 -18.20 -12.14
N CYS A 76 10.12 -18.16 -11.80
CA CYS A 76 11.19 -18.78 -12.58
C CYS A 76 11.89 -19.83 -11.71
N PRO A 77 11.50 -21.12 -11.82
CA PRO A 77 12.15 -22.19 -11.07
C PRO A 77 13.66 -22.20 -11.30
N GLY A 78 14.45 -22.24 -10.21
CA GLY A 78 15.91 -22.20 -10.27
C GLY A 78 16.51 -20.81 -10.51
N PHE A 79 15.71 -19.76 -10.57
CA PHE A 79 16.17 -18.39 -10.80
C PHE A 79 15.59 -17.41 -9.78
N ASP A 80 16.09 -17.51 -8.55
CA ASP A 80 15.57 -16.74 -7.42
C ASP A 80 15.83 -15.23 -7.54
N GLY A 81 15.01 -14.45 -6.85
CA GLY A 81 15.11 -12.99 -6.82
C GLY A 81 14.54 -12.29 -8.04
N MET A 82 13.80 -13.01 -8.90
CA MET A 82 13.06 -12.38 -10.00
C MET A 82 11.99 -11.40 -9.47
N PRO A 83 11.72 -10.30 -10.21
CA PRO A 83 10.62 -9.40 -9.88
C PRO A 83 9.28 -10.13 -9.86
N ASP A 84 8.36 -9.68 -9.01
CA ASP A 84 7.06 -10.35 -8.79
C ASP A 84 6.18 -10.41 -10.04
N ARG A 85 6.21 -9.36 -10.89
CA ARG A 85 5.31 -9.18 -12.02
C ARG A 85 6.04 -8.91 -13.34
N LEU A 86 5.56 -9.57 -14.39
CA LEU A 86 5.86 -9.25 -15.79
C LEU A 86 4.65 -8.51 -16.38
N VAL A 87 4.84 -7.25 -16.72
CA VAL A 87 3.84 -6.39 -17.34
C VAL A 87 4.05 -6.39 -18.84
N LEU A 88 3.01 -6.77 -19.59
CA LEU A 88 2.96 -6.80 -21.05
C LEU A 88 1.89 -5.81 -21.49
N LEU A 89 2.29 -4.78 -22.23
CA LEU A 89 1.38 -3.74 -22.75
C LEU A 89 1.31 -3.82 -24.28
N PRO A 90 0.30 -3.18 -24.91
CA PRO A 90 0.18 -3.14 -26.37
C PRO A 90 1.47 -2.67 -27.07
N ASN A 91 1.59 -2.99 -28.36
CA ASN A 91 2.73 -2.63 -29.19
C ASN A 91 4.08 -3.23 -28.74
N GLY A 92 4.04 -4.38 -28.05
CA GLY A 92 5.24 -5.13 -27.67
C GLY A 92 6.01 -4.56 -26.47
N HIS A 93 5.39 -3.66 -25.70
CA HIS A 93 6.02 -3.04 -24.54
C HIS A 93 6.02 -4.00 -23.35
N ILE A 94 7.18 -4.15 -22.71
CA ILE A 94 7.39 -5.09 -21.61
C ILE A 94 8.13 -4.39 -20.46
N GLY A 95 7.72 -4.67 -19.23
CA GLY A 95 8.42 -4.22 -18.04
C GLY A 95 8.29 -5.21 -16.87
N PHE A 96 9.30 -5.23 -16.01
CA PHE A 96 9.30 -6.00 -14.78
C PHE A 96 8.98 -5.09 -13.59
N VAL A 97 8.17 -5.58 -12.65
CA VAL A 97 7.81 -4.84 -11.44
C VAL A 97 7.96 -5.73 -10.21
N GLU A 98 8.81 -5.30 -9.28
CA GLU A 98 8.90 -5.82 -7.92
C GLU A 98 7.96 -4.99 -7.03
N VAL A 99 7.03 -5.62 -6.33
CA VAL A 99 6.06 -4.94 -5.46
C VAL A 99 6.50 -5.04 -4.01
N LYS A 100 6.50 -3.92 -3.30
CA LYS A 100 6.82 -3.84 -1.89
C LYS A 100 5.66 -3.20 -1.12
N ALA A 101 5.49 -3.59 0.15
CA ALA A 101 4.71 -2.76 1.06
C ALA A 101 5.35 -1.36 1.20
N PRO A 102 4.57 -0.32 1.51
CA PRO A 102 5.09 1.04 1.69
C PRO A 102 6.29 1.11 2.65
N GLY A 103 7.34 1.81 2.22
CA GLY A 103 8.58 1.97 2.98
C GLY A 103 9.48 0.72 3.05
N LYS A 104 9.10 -0.42 2.44
CA LYS A 104 9.96 -1.60 2.37
C LYS A 104 10.88 -1.55 1.15
N LYS A 105 12.04 -2.20 1.28
CA LYS A 105 13.05 -2.30 0.22
C LYS A 105 13.16 -3.73 -0.30
N PRO A 106 13.58 -3.94 -1.57
CA PRO A 106 13.89 -5.27 -2.07
C PRO A 106 15.05 -5.93 -1.31
N ARG A 107 15.07 -7.25 -1.28
CA ARG A 107 16.16 -8.04 -0.69
C ARG A 107 17.44 -7.94 -1.55
N PRO A 108 18.64 -8.17 -0.98
CA PRO A 108 19.89 -8.09 -1.74
C PRO A 108 19.91 -8.91 -3.03
N LEU A 109 19.39 -10.14 -3.00
CA LEU A 109 19.31 -11.00 -4.20
C LEU A 109 18.41 -10.41 -5.30
N GLN A 110 17.30 -9.78 -4.92
CA GLN A 110 16.42 -9.10 -5.87
C GLN A 110 17.15 -7.91 -6.49
N LEU A 111 17.90 -7.13 -5.71
CA LEU A 111 18.70 -6.02 -6.25
C LEU A 111 19.74 -6.48 -7.28
N ILE A 112 20.43 -7.60 -7.02
CA ILE A 112 21.36 -8.22 -7.98
C ILE A 112 20.60 -8.59 -9.27
N ARG A 113 19.44 -9.23 -9.14
CA ARG A 113 18.63 -9.64 -10.29
C ARG A 113 18.08 -8.46 -11.09
N HIS A 114 17.63 -7.42 -10.40
CA HIS A 114 17.16 -6.18 -11.03
C HIS A 114 18.29 -5.53 -11.85
N ARG A 115 19.51 -5.51 -11.31
CA ARG A 115 20.69 -5.04 -12.06
C ARG A 115 20.91 -5.90 -13.30
N GLN A 116 20.95 -7.23 -13.17
CA GLN A 116 21.13 -8.14 -14.31
C GLN A 116 20.10 -7.90 -15.43
N LEU A 117 18.82 -7.75 -15.08
CA LEU A 117 17.76 -7.47 -16.05
C LEU A 117 17.92 -6.09 -16.71
N ARG A 118 18.29 -5.06 -15.95
CA ARG A 118 18.57 -3.72 -16.49
C ARG A 118 19.80 -3.69 -17.39
N ASP A 119 20.84 -4.44 -17.04
CA ASP A 119 22.06 -4.56 -17.86
C ASP A 119 21.77 -5.24 -19.21
N LEU A 120 20.73 -6.08 -19.28
CA LEU A 120 20.19 -6.64 -20.53
C LEU A 120 19.28 -5.68 -21.30
N GLY A 121 19.03 -4.47 -20.78
CA GLY A 121 18.20 -3.44 -21.41
C GLY A 121 16.71 -3.50 -21.04
N PHE A 122 16.30 -4.36 -20.09
CA PHE A 122 14.90 -4.42 -19.67
C PHE A 122 14.55 -3.33 -18.65
N LEU A 123 13.32 -2.85 -18.73
CA LEU A 123 12.75 -1.96 -17.72
C LEU A 123 12.41 -2.74 -16.45
N VAL A 124 12.93 -2.30 -15.30
CA VAL A 124 12.68 -2.91 -14.00
C VAL A 124 12.35 -1.83 -12.97
N PHE A 125 11.16 -1.94 -12.37
CA PHE A 125 10.64 -0.99 -11.39
C PHE A 125 10.47 -1.65 -10.02
N VAL A 126 10.57 -0.84 -8.97
CA VAL A 126 10.20 -1.21 -7.60
C VAL A 126 9.00 -0.36 -7.21
N LEU A 127 7.87 -1.00 -6.95
CA LEU A 127 6.60 -0.37 -6.66
C LEU A 127 6.28 -0.52 -5.17
N GLY A 128 6.46 0.56 -4.40
CA GLY A 128 6.09 0.63 -2.98
C GLY A 128 4.93 1.57 -2.68
N ASP A 129 4.44 2.28 -3.69
CA ASP A 129 3.42 3.32 -3.57
C ASP A 129 2.46 3.21 -4.76
N GLN A 130 1.17 3.09 -4.47
CA GLN A 130 0.12 2.98 -5.47
C GLN A 130 0.08 4.17 -6.44
N GLU A 131 0.52 5.36 -5.99
CA GLU A 131 0.44 6.59 -6.78
C GLU A 131 1.40 6.55 -7.97
N LEU A 132 2.46 5.74 -7.87
CA LEU A 132 3.45 5.54 -8.93
C LEU A 132 3.01 4.53 -10.00
N ILE A 133 1.87 3.86 -9.84
CA ILE A 133 1.41 2.82 -10.79
C ILE A 133 1.27 3.40 -12.20
N GLU A 134 0.57 4.53 -12.35
CA GLU A 134 0.34 5.13 -13.66
C GLU A 134 1.64 5.63 -14.30
N GLU A 135 2.55 6.21 -13.50
CA GLU A 135 3.86 6.63 -13.98
C GLU A 135 4.67 5.44 -14.51
N ILE A 136 4.70 4.33 -13.76
CA ILE A 136 5.41 3.11 -14.17
C ILE A 136 4.81 2.55 -15.45
N LEU A 137 3.49 2.43 -15.55
CA LEU A 137 2.84 1.91 -16.75
C LEU A 137 3.11 2.80 -17.97
N THR A 138 3.12 4.13 -17.78
CA THR A 138 3.46 5.09 -18.84
C THR A 138 4.91 4.96 -19.27
N LYS A 139 5.85 4.74 -18.33
CA LYS A 139 7.26 4.49 -18.65
C LYS A 139 7.49 3.17 -19.36
N ILE A 140 6.68 2.14 -19.09
CA ILE A 140 6.70 0.89 -19.85
C ILE A 140 6.19 1.16 -21.28
N GLY A 141 5.18 2.02 -21.43
CA GLY A 141 4.65 2.47 -22.72
C GLY A 141 3.29 1.83 -23.03
N GLY A 142 3.04 1.59 -24.31
CA GLY A 142 1.83 0.86 -24.75
C GLY A 142 0.53 1.68 -24.71
N ASP A 143 0.61 3.01 -24.71
CA ASP A 143 -0.56 3.82 -25.05
C ASP A 143 -1.00 3.42 -26.47
N ALA A 144 -2.25 3.00 -26.59
CA ALA A 144 -2.83 2.61 -27.86
C ALA A 144 -2.82 3.83 -28.78
N THR A 145 -1.98 3.78 -29.81
CA THR A 145 -1.98 4.74 -30.91
C THR A 145 -3.18 4.48 -31.81
#